data_AF-F8X4H2-F1
#
_entry.id   AF-F8X4H2-F1
#
_cell.length_a   1.000
_cell.length_b   1.000
_cell.length_c   1.000
_cell.angle_alpha   90.00
_cell.angle_beta   90.00
_cell.angle_gamma   90.00
#
_symmetry.space_group_name_H-M   'P 1'
#
loop_
_entity.id
_entity.type
_entity.pdbx_description
1 polymer ?
#
loop_
_entity_poly.entity_id
_entity_poly.type
_entity_poly.pdbx_seq_one_letter_code
_entity_poly.pdbx_strand_id
1 'polypeptide(L)'
;MKTFIDEYNKQLEDVQYILQYLKTYPTILSDLRIEDIIEPDNLYQQQEDWIRLNFKFKGIEKEFFKPYWLPIQRVKFDYFIDISDSNYSIIEAFFNYFEKPYYWEKKILLHSINDLLLADDNKQNLKQYKLDSIIEKYKEYL
;
A
#
# COMPACT_ATOMS: atom_id res chain seq x y z
N MET A 1 14.40 3.06 -16.36
CA MET A 1 12.93 2.92 -16.40
C MET A 1 12.54 1.70 -17.20
N LYS A 2 12.89 1.60 -18.50
CA LYS A 2 12.61 0.40 -19.32
C LYS A 2 13.05 -0.91 -18.63
N THR A 3 14.27 -0.93 -18.08
CA THR A 3 14.80 -2.07 -17.32
C THR A 3 14.00 -2.44 -16.06
N PHE A 4 13.38 -1.49 -15.36
CA PHE A 4 12.59 -1.81 -14.15
C PHE A 4 11.24 -2.41 -14.52
N ILE A 5 10.55 -1.81 -15.50
CA ILE A 5 9.26 -2.34 -15.97
C ILE A 5 9.46 -3.74 -16.57
N ASP A 6 10.53 -3.94 -17.33
CA ASP A 6 10.87 -5.26 -17.88
C ASP A 6 11.17 -6.28 -16.76
N GLU A 7 11.87 -5.87 -15.70
CA GLU A 7 12.20 -6.73 -14.53
C GLU A 7 10.96 -7.16 -13.75
N TYR A 8 9.99 -6.27 -13.57
CA TYR A 8 8.79 -6.50 -12.77
C TYR A 8 7.53 -6.73 -13.61
N ASN A 9 7.64 -6.99 -14.92
CA ASN A 9 6.47 -7.02 -15.81
C ASN A 9 5.40 -8.02 -15.34
N LYS A 10 5.82 -9.21 -14.91
CA LYS A 10 4.89 -10.23 -14.41
C LYS A 10 4.18 -9.76 -13.13
N GLN A 11 4.89 -9.13 -12.22
CA GLN A 11 4.33 -8.60 -10.99
C GLN A 11 3.35 -7.46 -11.26
N LEU A 12 3.63 -6.64 -12.27
CA LEU A 12 2.70 -5.60 -12.71
C LEU A 12 1.42 -6.21 -13.30
N GLU A 13 1.53 -7.23 -14.14
CA GLU A 13 0.38 -7.99 -14.65
C GLU A 13 -0.46 -8.58 -13.50
N ASP A 14 0.19 -9.24 -12.53
CA ASP A 14 -0.47 -9.79 -11.34
C ASP A 14 -1.20 -8.68 -10.56
N VAL A 15 -0.57 -7.52 -10.37
CA VAL A 15 -1.17 -6.38 -9.67
C VAL A 15 -2.36 -5.80 -10.44
N GLN A 16 -2.39 -5.83 -11.77
CA GLN A 16 -3.59 -5.41 -12.52
C GLN A 16 -4.80 -6.27 -12.15
N TYR A 17 -4.63 -7.60 -12.05
CA TYR A 17 -5.69 -8.49 -11.63
C TYR A 17 -6.09 -8.26 -10.17
N ILE A 18 -5.11 -8.03 -9.28
CA ILE A 18 -5.37 -7.68 -7.89
C ILE A 18 -6.22 -6.41 -7.79
N LEU A 19 -5.90 -5.37 -8.56
CA LEU A 19 -6.65 -4.12 -8.55
C LEU A 19 -8.09 -4.30 -9.08
N GLN A 20 -8.27 -5.08 -10.15
CA GLN A 20 -9.60 -5.46 -10.64
C GLN A 20 -10.40 -6.17 -9.55
N TYR A 21 -9.75 -7.10 -8.85
CA TYR A 21 -10.37 -7.87 -7.81
C TYR A 21 -10.74 -7.02 -6.58
N LEU A 22 -9.84 -6.17 -6.09
CA LEU A 22 -10.09 -5.27 -4.96
C LEU A 22 -11.32 -4.39 -5.18
N LYS A 23 -11.56 -3.94 -6.43
CA LYS A 23 -12.75 -3.14 -6.77
C LYS A 23 -14.07 -3.87 -6.60
N THR A 24 -14.06 -5.20 -6.53
CA THR A 24 -15.26 -6.00 -6.23
C THR A 24 -15.60 -6.01 -4.72
N TYR A 25 -14.71 -5.49 -3.86
CA TYR A 25 -14.87 -5.40 -2.40
C TYR A 25 -14.89 -3.96 -1.87
N PRO A 26 -15.82 -3.10 -2.31
CA PRO A 26 -15.84 -1.68 -1.94
C PRO A 26 -15.97 -1.44 -0.43
N THR A 27 -16.69 -2.32 0.29
CA THR A 27 -16.84 -2.23 1.76
C THR A 27 -15.52 -2.43 2.48
N ILE A 28 -14.74 -3.44 2.08
CA ILE A 28 -13.42 -3.72 2.67
C ILE A 28 -12.47 -2.53 2.45
N LEU A 29 -12.46 -1.98 1.24
CA LEU A 29 -11.66 -0.81 0.93
C LEU A 29 -12.06 0.39 1.79
N SER A 30 -13.36 0.61 1.98
CA SER A 30 -13.88 1.64 2.87
C SER A 30 -13.46 1.45 4.33
N ASP A 31 -13.54 0.21 4.84
CA ASP A 31 -13.12 -0.14 6.21
C ASP A 31 -11.62 0.07 6.43
N LEU A 32 -10.81 -0.27 5.42
CA LEU A 32 -9.37 -0.01 5.42
C LEU A 32 -9.01 1.46 5.13
N ARG A 33 -10.00 2.29 4.78
CA ARG A 33 -9.84 3.69 4.34
C ARG A 33 -8.91 3.84 3.14
N ILE A 34 -8.95 2.86 2.24
CA ILE A 34 -8.25 2.91 0.96
C ILE A 34 -9.22 3.54 -0.05
N GLU A 35 -9.00 4.82 -0.33
CA GLU A 35 -9.82 5.62 -1.25
C GLU A 35 -9.06 5.91 -2.54
N ASP A 36 -9.81 6.17 -3.62
CA ASP A 36 -9.27 6.63 -4.91
C ASP A 36 -8.27 5.65 -5.54
N ILE A 37 -8.60 4.35 -5.54
CA ILE A 37 -7.78 3.31 -6.14
C ILE A 37 -7.63 3.54 -7.64
N ILE A 38 -6.40 3.42 -8.14
CA ILE A 38 -6.10 3.56 -9.56
C ILE A 38 -6.90 2.58 -10.44
N GLU A 39 -7.15 2.96 -11.68
CA GLU A 39 -7.61 1.99 -12.68
C GLU A 39 -6.47 1.03 -13.06
N PRO A 40 -6.75 -0.28 -13.25
CA PRO A 40 -5.74 -1.25 -13.68
C PRO A 40 -4.97 -0.83 -14.93
N ASP A 41 -5.64 -0.16 -15.87
CA ASP A 41 -5.03 0.34 -17.12
C ASP A 41 -4.03 1.47 -16.87
N ASN A 42 -4.14 2.18 -15.75
CA ASN A 42 -3.22 3.26 -15.37
C ASN A 42 -2.01 2.76 -14.55
N LEU A 43 -1.92 1.47 -14.25
CA LEU A 43 -0.90 0.90 -13.36
C LEU A 43 0.53 1.20 -13.81
N TYR A 44 0.83 0.96 -15.08
CA TYR A 44 2.17 1.14 -15.63
C TYR A 44 2.60 2.60 -15.56
N GLN A 45 1.70 3.52 -15.91
CA GLN A 45 1.96 4.96 -15.82
C GLN A 45 2.19 5.38 -14.35
N GLN A 46 1.37 4.89 -13.43
CA GLN A 46 1.52 5.15 -12.00
C GLN A 46 2.87 4.66 -11.47
N GLN A 47 3.31 3.47 -11.88
CA GLN A 47 4.60 2.91 -11.49
C GLN A 47 5.77 3.73 -12.06
N GLU A 48 5.68 4.17 -13.32
CA GLU A 48 6.71 5.05 -13.89
C GLU A 48 6.82 6.38 -13.13
N ASP A 49 5.68 7.00 -12.82
CA ASP A 49 5.65 8.27 -12.10
C ASP A 49 6.15 8.11 -10.67
N TRP A 50 5.80 7.00 -10.01
CA TRP A 50 6.35 6.64 -8.71
C TRP A 50 7.87 6.50 -8.73
N ILE A 51 8.41 5.74 -9.68
CA ILE A 51 9.87 5.57 -9.81
C ILE A 51 10.55 6.93 -9.99
N ARG A 52 10.01 7.78 -10.87
CA ARG A 52 10.54 9.14 -11.11
C ARG A 52 10.50 10.02 -9.86
N LEU A 53 9.45 9.91 -9.06
CA LEU A 53 9.32 10.63 -7.78
C LEU A 53 10.29 10.08 -6.74
N ASN A 54 10.34 8.76 -6.56
CA ASN A 54 11.19 8.07 -5.60
C ASN A 54 12.67 8.40 -5.80
N PHE A 55 13.14 8.47 -7.06
CA PHE A 55 14.52 8.87 -7.36
C PHE A 55 14.88 10.31 -6.93
N LYS A 56 13.89 11.18 -6.72
CA LYS A 56 14.11 12.57 -6.28
C LYS A 56 14.15 12.70 -4.76
N PHE A 57 13.71 11.67 -4.01
CA PHE A 57 13.73 11.71 -2.56
C PHE A 57 15.16 11.82 -2.00
N LYS A 58 15.26 12.45 -0.82
CA LYS A 58 16.48 12.67 -0.05
C LYS A 58 16.17 12.42 1.42
N GLY A 59 17.19 12.25 2.26
CA GLY A 59 17.01 12.05 3.70
C GLY A 59 16.13 10.84 4.03
N ILE A 60 15.27 10.99 5.03
CA ILE A 60 14.44 9.93 5.60
C ILE A 60 13.49 9.30 4.57
N GLU A 61 12.98 10.08 3.61
CA GLU A 61 12.11 9.57 2.55
C GLU A 61 12.86 8.59 1.64
N LYS A 62 14.13 8.88 1.32
CA LYS A 62 14.96 8.03 0.46
C LYS A 62 15.31 6.71 1.15
N GLU A 63 15.49 6.75 2.47
CA GLU A 63 15.79 5.55 3.26
C GLU A 63 14.56 4.67 3.42
N PHE A 64 13.38 5.29 3.55
CA PHE A 64 12.12 4.60 3.79
C PHE A 64 11.47 4.05 2.52
N PHE A 65 11.12 4.91 1.56
CA PHE A 65 10.30 4.54 0.40
C PHE A 65 11.09 3.72 -0.61
N LYS A 66 10.48 2.62 -1.08
CA LYS A 66 11.11 1.69 -2.02
C LYS A 66 10.56 1.86 -3.44
N PRO A 67 11.40 1.73 -4.49
CA PRO A 67 10.92 1.81 -5.87
C PRO A 67 9.97 0.67 -6.25
N TYR A 68 10.07 -0.47 -5.56
CA TYR A 68 9.19 -1.63 -5.71
C TYR A 68 7.93 -1.58 -4.81
N TRP A 69 7.64 -0.44 -4.20
CA TRP A 69 6.34 -0.21 -3.56
C TRP A 69 5.46 0.52 -4.55
N LEU A 70 4.55 -0.20 -5.19
CA LEU A 70 3.67 0.37 -6.20
C LEU A 70 2.52 1.11 -5.52
N PRO A 71 2.33 2.42 -5.75
CA PRO A 71 1.20 3.15 -5.18
C PRO A 71 -0.12 2.71 -5.82
N ILE A 72 -1.10 2.38 -5.00
CA ILE A 72 -2.42 1.94 -5.48
C ILE A 72 -3.46 3.06 -5.47
N GLN A 73 -3.11 4.24 -5.00
CA GLN A 73 -3.97 5.43 -5.03
C GLN A 73 -3.54 6.38 -6.14
N ARG A 74 -4.51 7.05 -6.75
CA ARG A 74 -4.25 7.96 -7.87
C ARG A 74 -3.55 9.25 -7.45
N VAL A 75 -3.96 9.83 -6.31
CA VAL A 75 -3.48 11.16 -5.87
C VAL A 75 -2.59 11.08 -4.63
N LYS A 76 -2.93 10.21 -3.68
CA LYS A 76 -2.17 10.04 -2.43
C LYS A 76 -1.13 8.93 -2.58
N PHE A 77 -0.15 8.94 -1.69
CA PHE A 77 0.90 7.92 -1.63
C PHE A 77 0.92 7.30 -0.22
N ASP A 78 -0.26 6.97 0.29
CA ASP A 78 -0.41 6.41 1.63
C ASP A 78 -0.48 4.88 1.57
N TYR A 79 -0.97 4.30 0.47
CA TYR A 79 -1.07 2.85 0.30
C TYR A 79 -0.31 2.32 -0.92
N PHE A 80 0.34 1.18 -0.70
CA PHE A 80 1.20 0.53 -1.70
C PHE A 80 0.96 -0.97 -1.74
N ILE A 81 1.26 -1.58 -2.88
CA ILE A 81 1.52 -3.02 -2.99
C ILE A 81 3.02 -3.22 -3.12
N ASP A 82 3.60 -4.09 -2.29
CA ASP A 82 4.99 -4.52 -2.44
C ASP A 82 5.11 -5.53 -3.57
N ILE A 83 5.80 -5.17 -4.66
CA ILE A 83 6.01 -6.05 -5.82
C ILE A 83 7.37 -6.75 -5.78
N SER A 84 8.15 -6.58 -4.71
CA SER A 84 9.43 -7.30 -4.54
C SER A 84 9.25 -8.75 -4.12
N ASP A 85 8.08 -9.11 -3.59
CA ASP A 85 7.73 -10.47 -3.19
C ASP A 85 6.40 -10.93 -3.84
N SER A 86 6.22 -12.25 -3.94
CA SER A 86 5.08 -12.85 -4.65
C SER A 86 3.77 -12.85 -3.86
N ASN A 87 3.77 -12.42 -2.59
CA ASN A 87 2.54 -12.34 -1.79
C ASN A 87 1.79 -11.04 -2.02
N TYR A 88 2.44 -10.01 -2.58
CA TYR A 88 1.82 -8.72 -2.89
C TYR A 88 1.15 -8.07 -1.67
N SER A 89 1.91 -7.95 -0.57
CA SER A 89 1.42 -7.32 0.65
C SER A 89 0.91 -5.89 0.40
N ILE A 90 -0.22 -5.54 1.02
CA ILE A 90 -0.75 -4.17 1.01
C ILE A 90 -0.21 -3.44 2.24
N ILE A 91 0.50 -2.34 1.97
CA ILE A 91 1.23 -1.54 2.95
C ILE A 91 0.55 -0.18 3.07
N GLU A 92 0.37 0.28 4.31
CA GLU A 92 0.10 1.68 4.64
C GLU A 92 1.41 2.35 5.08
N ALA A 93 1.79 3.44 4.44
CA ALA A 93 2.87 4.31 4.87
C ALA A 93 2.29 5.56 5.56
N PHE A 94 2.85 5.93 6.69
CA PHE A 94 2.45 7.15 7.39
C PHE A 94 3.65 7.78 8.11
N PHE A 95 3.56 9.09 8.32
CA PHE A 95 4.61 9.85 8.99
C PHE A 95 4.30 9.96 10.48
N ASN A 96 5.17 9.41 11.32
CA ASN A 96 5.05 9.52 12.77
C ASN A 96 5.69 10.83 13.25
N TYR A 97 4.83 11.75 13.71
CA TYR A 97 5.22 13.04 14.28
C TYR A 97 4.99 13.12 15.81
N PHE A 98 4.54 12.03 16.45
CA PHE A 98 4.30 11.97 17.89
C PHE A 98 5.60 11.76 18.70
N GLU A 99 6.61 11.15 18.08
CA GLU A 99 7.89 10.79 18.68
C GLU A 99 9.07 11.46 17.96
N LYS A 100 10.05 11.98 18.70
CA LYS A 100 11.29 12.52 18.12
C LYS A 100 12.43 11.50 18.22
N PRO A 101 13.28 11.35 17.17
CA PRO A 101 13.19 12.06 15.89
C PRO A 101 11.99 11.58 15.06
N TYR A 102 11.35 12.46 14.29
CA TYR A 102 10.23 12.07 13.43
C TYR A 102 10.68 11.08 12.36
N TYR A 103 9.82 10.14 12.00
CA TYR A 103 10.15 9.07 11.06
C TYR A 103 8.95 8.64 10.24
N TRP A 104 9.25 8.07 9.07
CA TRP A 104 8.28 7.32 8.29
C TRP A 104 8.15 5.90 8.85
N GLU A 105 6.91 5.41 8.86
CA GLU A 105 6.61 4.06 9.29
C GLU A 105 5.72 3.36 8.28
N LYS A 106 5.92 2.04 8.17
CA LYS A 106 5.08 1.17 7.35
C LYS A 106 4.28 0.24 8.24
N LYS A 107 3.03 0.01 7.88
CA LYS A 107 2.18 -1.02 8.46
C LYS A 107 1.69 -1.94 7.36
N ILE A 108 1.82 -3.24 7.57
CA ILE A 108 1.24 -4.24 6.67
C ILE A 108 -0.24 -4.36 7.03
N LEU A 109 -1.12 -3.98 6.11
CA LEU A 109 -2.56 -4.12 6.28
C LEU A 109 -3.01 -5.54 5.95
N LEU A 110 -2.42 -6.12 4.90
CA LEU A 110 -2.67 -7.48 4.42
C LEU A 110 -1.34 -8.07 3.97
N HIS A 111 -1.01 -9.28 4.42
CA HIS A 111 0.21 -9.97 3.98
C HIS A 111 0.05 -10.53 2.57
N SER A 112 -1.18 -10.83 2.17
CA SER A 112 -1.52 -11.20 0.80
C SER A 112 -2.96 -10.85 0.45
N ILE A 113 -3.29 -10.93 -0.84
CA ILE A 113 -4.69 -10.80 -1.29
C ILE A 113 -5.58 -11.93 -0.77
N ASN A 114 -5.00 -13.10 -0.46
CA ASN A 114 -5.75 -14.19 0.17
C ASN A 114 -6.22 -13.81 1.59
N ASP A 115 -5.53 -12.92 2.28
CA ASP A 115 -5.98 -12.45 3.59
C ASP A 115 -7.26 -11.61 3.46
N LEU A 116 -7.42 -10.89 2.34
CA LEU A 116 -8.63 -10.13 2.05
C LEU A 116 -9.83 -11.04 1.79
N LEU A 117 -9.61 -12.11 1.02
CA LEU A 117 -10.58 -13.19 0.81
C LEU A 117 -11.04 -13.80 2.14
N LEU A 118 -10.09 -14.17 2.99
CA LEU A 118 -10.37 -14.77 4.29
C LEU A 118 -11.05 -13.78 5.24
N ALA A 119 -10.73 -12.49 5.17
CA ALA A 119 -11.38 -11.48 5.98
C ALA A 119 -12.86 -11.29 5.60
N ASP A 120 -13.18 -11.32 4.31
CA ASP A 120 -14.57 -11.24 3.83
C ASP A 120 -15.37 -12.48 4.26
N ASP A 121 -14.83 -13.68 4.01
CA ASP A 121 -15.47 -14.95 4.36
C ASP A 121 -15.77 -15.05 5.87
N ASN A 122 -14.82 -14.58 6.70
CA ASN A 122 -14.95 -14.60 8.15
C ASN A 122 -15.72 -13.39 8.70
N LYS A 123 -16.19 -12.46 7.85
CA LYS A 123 -16.83 -11.20 8.24
C LYS A 123 -16.02 -10.43 9.27
N GLN A 124 -14.70 -10.40 9.11
CA GLN A 124 -13.83 -9.68 10.02
C GLN A 124 -14.13 -8.19 9.98
N ASN A 125 -14.19 -7.55 11.15
CA ASN A 125 -14.36 -6.11 11.23
C ASN A 125 -13.00 -5.42 11.03
N LEU A 126 -12.63 -5.21 9.76
CA LEU A 126 -11.35 -4.62 9.38
C LEU A 126 -11.20 -3.17 9.87
N LYS A 127 -12.33 -2.45 10.02
CA LYS A 127 -12.35 -1.12 10.64
C LYS A 127 -11.90 -1.17 12.10
N GLN A 128 -12.39 -2.15 12.87
CA GLN A 128 -11.98 -2.35 14.25
C GLN A 128 -10.52 -2.78 14.32
N TYR A 129 -10.08 -3.72 13.47
CA TYR A 129 -8.67 -4.14 13.40
C TYR A 129 -7.73 -2.95 13.16
N LYS A 130 -8.09 -2.05 12.24
CA LYS A 130 -7.32 -0.82 11.99
C LYS A 130 -7.34 0.11 13.20
N LEU A 131 -8.49 0.31 13.85
CA LEU A 131 -8.61 1.14 15.05
C LEU A 131 -7.79 0.61 16.23
N ASP A 132 -7.89 -0.69 16.53
CA ASP A 132 -7.17 -1.33 17.64
C ASP A 132 -5.66 -1.15 17.49
N SER A 133 -5.13 -1.31 16.28
CA SER A 133 -3.71 -1.10 16.04
C SER A 133 -3.25 0.35 16.25
N ILE A 134 -4.11 1.34 16.00
CA ILE A 134 -3.79 2.75 16.23
C ILE A 134 -3.85 3.04 17.74
N ILE A 135 -4.92 2.58 18.40
CA ILE A 135 -5.11 2.78 19.84
C ILE A 135 -3.96 2.12 20.61
N GLU A 136 -3.66 0.84 20.36
CA GLU A 136 -2.62 0.12 21.08
C GLU A 136 -1.26 0.80 20.94
N LYS A 137 -0.98 1.35 19.76
CA LYS A 137 0.29 2.01 19.47
C LYS A 137 0.41 3.40 20.10
N TYR A 138 -0.66 4.20 20.08
CA TYR A 138 -0.63 5.58 20.57
C TYR A 138 -1.31 5.75 21.93
N LYS A 139 -1.63 4.67 22.64
CA LYS A 139 -2.29 4.70 23.96
C LYS A 139 -1.55 5.54 24.99
N GLU A 140 -0.23 5.65 24.89
CA GLU A 140 0.59 6.44 25.81
C GLU A 140 0.47 7.96 25.57
N TYR A 141 -0.13 8.36 24.44
CA TYR A 141 -0.35 9.74 24.03
C TYR A 141 -1.82 10.20 24.08
N LEU A 142 -2.75 9.29 24.40
CA LEU A 142 -4.19 9.52 24.54
C LEU A 142 -4.58 9.71 26.00
#